data_AF-A0A7C5SYL0-F1
#
_entry.id   AF-A0A7C5SYL0-F1
#
_cell.length_a   1.000
_cell.length_b   1.000
_cell.length_c   1.000
_cell.angle_alpha   90.00
_cell.angle_beta   90.00
_cell.angle_gamma   90.00
#
_symmetry.space_group_name_H-M   'P 1'
#
loop_
_entity.id
_entity.type
_entity.pdbx_description
1 polymer ?
#
loop_
_entity_poly.entity_id
_entity_poly.type
_entity_poly.pdbx_seq_one_letter_code
_entity_poly.pdbx_strand_id
1 'polypeptide(L)' 'MMKKLDFEVIEEYELLGEKRFRVRIKGTNIVLNVSAENSEDAVEKAKELVEKIRLNEVVDQYKVK' A
#
# COMPACT_ATOMS: atom_id res chain seq x y z
N MET A 1 -12.78 -12.08 10.68
CA MET A 1 -13.09 -10.69 10.27
C MET A 1 -11.81 -10.10 9.70
N MET A 2 -11.78 -9.70 8.43
CA MET A 2 -10.59 -9.12 7.80
C MET A 2 -10.22 -7.83 8.54
N LYS A 3 -8.97 -7.72 8.97
CA LYS A 3 -8.51 -6.55 9.71
C LYS A 3 -8.50 -5.35 8.77
N LYS A 4 -9.21 -4.28 9.14
CA LYS A 4 -9.22 -3.05 8.34
C LYS A 4 -7.86 -2.37 8.52
N LEU A 5 -7.08 -2.33 7.45
CA LEU A 5 -5.80 -1.63 7.40
C LEU A 5 -6.01 -0.24 6.84
N ASP A 6 -5.28 0.72 7.38
CA ASP A 6 -5.25 2.08 6.87
C ASP A 6 -4.01 2.31 6.01
N PHE A 7 -4.17 3.10 4.96
CA PHE A 7 -3.15 3.33 3.95
C PHE A 7 -2.88 4.84 3.83
N GLU A 8 -1.66 5.19 3.44
CA GLU A 8 -1.28 6.56 3.08
C GLU A 8 -0.37 6.56 1.85
N VAL A 9 -0.63 7.45 0.90
CA VAL A 9 0.32 7.72 -0.19
C VAL A 9 1.42 8.60 0.38
N ILE A 10 2.67 8.16 0.26
CA ILE A 10 3.84 8.89 0.77
C ILE A 10 4.68 9.51 -0.35
N GLU A 11 4.51 9.04 -1.60
CA GLU A 11 5.23 9.54 -2.76
C GLU A 11 4.47 9.21 -4.04
N GLU A 12 4.51 10.12 -5.01
CA GLU A 12 4.12 9.95 -6.40
C GLU A 12 5.34 10.28 -7.27
N TYR A 13 5.64 9.43 -8.26
CA TYR A 13 6.75 9.61 -9.17
C TYR A 13 6.46 8.96 -10.52
N GLU A 14 7.21 9.35 -11.55
CA GLU A 14 7.13 8.75 -12.88
C GLU A 14 8.35 7.87 -13.12
N LEU A 15 8.14 6.68 -13.69
CA LEU A 15 9.21 5.77 -14.07
C LEU A 15 8.84 5.07 -15.38
N LEU A 16 9.66 5.25 -16.42
CA LEU A 16 9.45 4.69 -17.76
C LEU A 16 8.08 5.09 -18.37
N GLY A 17 7.61 6.32 -18.10
CA GLY A 17 6.31 6.81 -18.57
C GLY A 17 5.10 6.31 -17.77
N GLU A 18 5.32 5.52 -16.70
CA GLU A 18 4.26 5.10 -15.79
C GLU A 18 4.25 5.96 -14.53
N LYS A 19 3.06 6.41 -14.13
CA LYS A 19 2.82 6.98 -12.81
C LYS A 19 2.85 5.87 -11.75
N ARG A 20 3.76 6.03 -10.78
CA ARG A 20 3.96 5.11 -9.67
C ARG A 20 3.73 5.81 -8.34
N PHE A 21 3.18 5.06 -7.40
CA PHE A 21 2.84 5.53 -6.08
C PHE A 21 3.48 4.62 -5.03
N ARG A 22 4.00 5.23 -3.98
CA ARG A 22 4.40 4.53 -2.75
C ARG A 22 3.28 4.68 -1.75
N VAL A 23 2.68 3.55 -1.38
CA VAL A 23 1.59 3.49 -0.42
C VAL A 23 2.07 2.77 0.83
N ARG A 24 2.09 3.46 1.96
CA ARG A 24 2.46 2.88 3.26
C ARG A 24 1.22 2.32 3.95
N ILE A 25 1.37 1.17 4.60
CA ILE A 25 0.39 0.67 5.56
C ILE A 25 0.64 1.39 6.90
N LYS A 26 -0.32 2.20 7.36
CA LYS A 26 -0.17 3.02 8.57
C LYS A 26 0.16 2.16 9.80
N GLY A 27 1.04 2.67 10.65
CA GLY A 27 1.56 1.96 11.82
C GLY A 27 2.62 0.91 11.51
N THR A 28 3.08 0.80 10.26
CA THR A 28 4.20 -0.05 9.86
C THR A 28 5.18 0.72 8.98
N ASN A 29 6.37 0.16 8.75
CA ASN A 29 7.31 0.65 7.73
C ASN A 29 7.11 -0.02 6.36
N ILE A 30 6.03 -0.80 6.17
CA ILE A 30 5.77 -1.49 4.91
C ILE A 30 5.26 -0.48 3.89
N VAL A 31 5.96 -0.40 2.77
CA VAL A 31 5.61 0.45 1.63
C VAL A 31 5.41 -0.42 0.40
N LEU A 32 4.26 -0.26 -0.23
CA LEU A 32 3.86 -0.94 -1.45
C LEU A 32 4.04 0.02 -2.63
N ASN A 33 4.72 -0.45 -3.68
CA ASN A 33 4.85 0.29 -4.93
C ASN A 33 3.77 -0.18 -5.90
N VAL A 34 2.95 0.73 -6.39
CA VAL A 34 1.86 0.42 -7.34
C VAL A 34 1.89 1.40 -8.52
N SER A 35 1.61 0.92 -9.72
CA SER A 35 1.32 1.80 -10.86
C SER A 35 -0.17 2.16 -10.84
N ALA A 36 -0.49 3.46 -10.83
CA ALA A 36 -1.86 3.95 -10.67
C ALA A 36 -2.07 5.27 -11.41
N GLU A 37 -3.34 5.63 -11.65
CA GLU A 37 -3.68 6.87 -12.36
C GLU A 37 -3.68 8.09 -11.45
N ASN A 38 -4.04 7.88 -10.18
CA ASN A 38 -4.15 8.89 -9.13
C ASN A 38 -4.03 8.24 -7.74
N SER A 39 -4.06 9.05 -6.68
CA SER A 39 -3.89 8.60 -5.30
C SER A 39 -4.99 7.65 -4.79
N GLU A 40 -6.23 7.79 -5.27
CA GLU A 40 -7.35 6.93 -4.87
C GLU A 40 -7.19 5.53 -5.47
N ASP A 41 -6.90 5.46 -6.77
CA ASP A 41 -6.57 4.22 -7.49
C ASP A 41 -5.34 3.52 -6.87
N ALA A 42 -4.33 4.30 -6.46
CA ALA A 42 -3.15 3.75 -5.78
C ALA A 42 -3.50 3.03 -4.47
N VAL A 43 -4.40 3.62 -3.65
CA VAL A 43 -4.83 3.02 -2.39
C VAL A 43 -5.68 1.76 -2.65
N GLU A 44 -6.57 1.77 -3.63
CA GLU A 44 -7.35 0.58 -4.02
C GLU A 44 -6.43 -0.57 -4.46
N LYS A 45 -5.47 -0.30 -5.36
CA LYS A 45 -4.49 -1.31 -5.80
C LYS A 45 -3.61 -1.83 -4.67
N ALA A 46 -3.24 -0.97 -3.71
CA ALA A 46 -2.50 -1.39 -2.53
C ALA A 46 -3.32 -2.36 -1.65
N LYS A 47 -4.62 -2.10 -1.45
CA LYS A 47 -5.52 -3.03 -0.73
C LYS A 47 -5.62 -4.37 -1.43
N GLU A 48 -5.86 -4.36 -2.75
CA GLU A 48 -5.91 -5.60 -3.52
C GLU A 48 -4.62 -6.40 -3.43
N LEU A 49 -3.46 -5.72 -3.53
CA LEU A 49 -2.16 -6.37 -3.43
C LEU A 49 -1.97 -7.03 -2.06
N VAL A 50 -2.34 -6.33 -0.98
CA VAL A 50 -2.30 -6.87 0.39
C VAL A 50 -3.15 -8.12 0.53
N GLU A 51 -4.36 -8.13 -0.02
CA GLU A 51 -5.26 -9.28 0.01
C GLU A 51 -4.70 -10.45 -0.83
N LYS A 52 -4.24 -10.17 -2.05
CA LYS A 52 -3.66 -11.16 -2.98
C LYS A 52 -2.47 -11.91 -2.37
N ILE A 53 -1.61 -11.23 -1.63
CA ILE A 53 -0.43 -11.83 -1.00
C ILE A 53 -0.66 -12.22 0.48
N ARG A 54 -1.90 -12.09 0.97
CA ARG A 54 -2.30 -12.38 2.37
C ARG A 54 -1.47 -11.63 3.42
N LEU A 55 -0.97 -10.44 3.08
CA LEU A 55 -0.15 -9.64 3.99
C LEU A 55 -0.96 -9.16 5.21
N ASN A 56 -2.27 -8.98 5.05
CA ASN A 56 -3.21 -8.66 6.13
C ASN A 56 -3.20 -9.65 7.30
N GLU A 57 -2.73 -10.89 7.09
CA GLU A 57 -2.64 -11.92 8.13
C GLU A 57 -1.38 -11.78 9.00
N VAL A 58 -0.33 -11.12 8.52
CA VAL A 58 0.97 -11.06 9.20
C VAL A 58 1.45 -9.63 9.50
N VAL A 59 0.77 -8.61 8.97
CA VAL A 59 1.15 -7.19 9.10
C VAL A 59 1.35 -6.71 10.53
N ASP A 60 0.63 -7.29 11.51
CA ASP A 60 0.78 -6.93 12.92
C ASP A 60 2.18 -7.21 13.49
N GLN A 61 2.91 -8.16 12.91
CA GLN A 61 4.28 -8.49 13.31
C GLN A 61 5.28 -7.36 12.98
N TYR A 62 4.88 -6.44 12.09
CA TYR A 62 5.71 -5.35 11.58
C TYR A 62 5.27 -3.98 12.09
N LYS A 63 4.38 -3.94 13.10
CA LYS A 63 3.97 -2.69 13.73
C LYS A 63 5.13 -2.04 14.46
N VAL A 64 5.31 -0.76 14.22
CA VAL A 64 6.30 0.07 14.91
C VAL A 64 5.62 0.68 16.14
N LYS A 65 6.29 0.62 17.30
CA LYS A 65 5.83 1.22 18.56
C LYS A 65 6.06 2.73 18.59
#